data_AF-A0A6G0R8Y2-F1
#
_entry.id   AF-A0A6G0R8Y2-F1
#
_cell.length_a   1.000
_cell.length_b   1.000
_cell.length_c   1.000
_cell.angle_alpha   90.00
_cell.angle_beta   90.00
_cell.angle_gamma   90.00
#
_symmetry.space_group_name_H-M   'P 1'
#
loop_
_entity.id
_entity.type
_entity.pdbx_description
1 polymer ?
#
loop_
_entity_poly.entity_id
_entity_poly.type
_entity_poly.pdbx_seq_one_letter_code
_entity_poly.pdbx_strand_id
1 'polypeptide(L)'
;MARRHDVDADDIDLEEGELDTNDLEAAGCVVCALGARRLRLPIAPQVQLPASGAPVHSVTALVADAHTLQRETQGLRTQYELDSAHNADLATHASVLHDRNLAILHRAREGHRAGMIRLEQVLLSRERVERDYADLKGRVADFRARAERTDAAETLLRVELDSSTEQYRDLQAQLQAAQDQIADYAAQLALASATPPPSAVPLARLFAAQGERDDARAERDDLCVDLAAAQAALSLSKRARTPPKLNVIGCGSLWPLLSSSVTTLSPSVTA
;
A
#
# COMPACT_ATOMS: atom_id res chain seq x y z
N MET A 1 25.11 4.38 6.32
CA MET A 1 23.91 4.10 7.13
C MET A 1 23.83 5.14 8.24
N ALA A 2 23.09 6.23 7.99
CA ALA A 2 22.89 7.28 8.98
C ALA A 2 21.80 6.84 9.96
N ARG A 3 22.12 6.78 11.24
CA ARG A 3 21.18 6.43 12.33
C ARG A 3 20.08 7.50 12.37
N ARG A 4 18.86 7.10 12.03
CA ARG A 4 17.66 7.93 12.14
C ARG A 4 17.39 8.13 13.62
N HIS A 5 17.25 9.38 14.04
CA HIS A 5 16.80 9.72 15.37
C HIS A 5 15.30 9.49 15.37
N ASP A 6 14.88 8.40 16.00
CA ASP A 6 13.50 8.19 16.38
C ASP A 6 13.18 9.31 17.38
N VAL A 7 12.26 10.20 17.02
CA VAL A 7 11.74 11.21 17.94
C VAL A 7 10.89 10.42 18.93
N ASP A 8 11.39 10.34 20.17
CA ASP A 8 10.75 9.53 21.20
C ASP A 8 9.43 10.17 21.59
N ALA A 9 8.43 9.37 21.97
CA ALA A 9 7.15 9.91 22.42
C ALA A 9 7.33 10.74 23.72
N ASP A 10 8.42 10.49 24.44
CA ASP A 10 8.86 11.22 25.62
C ASP A 10 9.52 12.59 25.31
N ASP A 11 9.83 12.90 24.04
CA ASP A 11 10.32 14.25 23.65
C ASP A 11 9.17 15.28 23.51
N ILE A 12 7.91 14.83 23.63
CA ILE A 12 6.74 15.70 23.68
C ILE A 12 6.44 15.98 25.15
N ASP A 13 7.30 16.77 25.79
CA ASP A 13 6.98 17.39 27.07
C ASP A 13 5.72 18.25 26.88
N LEU A 14 4.59 17.66 27.27
CA LEU A 14 3.41 18.40 27.66
C LEU A 14 3.73 19.04 29.01
N GLU A 15 4.62 20.04 29.02
CA GLU A 15 4.59 21.02 30.09
C GLU A 15 3.18 21.61 30.05
N GLU A 16 2.33 21.11 30.96
CA GLU A 16 1.15 21.80 31.42
C GLU A 16 1.64 23.12 32.01
N GLY A 17 1.85 24.09 31.13
CA GLY A 17 2.07 25.47 31.52
C GLY A 17 0.83 25.86 32.30
N GLU A 18 0.94 25.80 33.62
CA GLU A 18 -0.06 26.23 34.57
C GLU A 18 -0.59 27.57 34.05
N LEU A 19 -1.89 27.60 33.71
CA LEU A 19 -2.53 28.84 33.31
C LEU A 19 -2.32 29.78 34.47
N ASP A 20 -1.50 30.82 34.28
CA ASP A 20 -1.20 31.79 35.32
C ASP A 20 -2.50 32.50 35.71
N THR A 21 -3.20 31.94 36.70
CA THR A 21 -4.51 32.43 37.14
C THR A 21 -4.40 33.78 37.83
N ASN A 22 -3.17 34.23 38.14
CA ASN A 22 -2.91 35.59 38.62
C ASN A 22 -3.38 36.63 37.60
N ASP A 23 -3.41 36.29 36.30
CA ASP A 23 -3.95 37.16 35.25
C ASP A 23 -5.47 37.32 35.27
N LEU A 24 -6.21 36.37 35.84
CA LEU A 24 -7.67 36.37 35.89
C LEU A 24 -8.22 37.00 37.18
N GLU A 25 -7.40 37.07 38.23
CA GLU A 25 -7.79 37.76 39.44
C GLU A 25 -7.71 39.29 39.26
N ALA A 26 -8.89 39.91 39.24
CA ALA A 26 -9.04 41.34 39.53
C ALA A 26 -8.75 41.67 41.02
N ALA A 27 -8.27 40.70 41.81
CA ALA A 27 -8.13 40.76 43.26
C ALA A 27 -7.18 41.89 43.75
N GLY A 28 -6.34 42.45 42.89
CA GLY A 28 -5.49 43.61 43.22
C GLY A 28 -6.06 44.98 42.86
N CYS A 29 -7.20 45.04 42.14
CA CYS A 29 -7.75 46.29 41.64
C CYS A 29 -8.65 46.97 42.68
N VAL A 30 -8.08 47.88 43.49
CA VAL A 30 -8.82 48.65 44.51
C VAL A 30 -9.99 49.46 43.90
N VAL A 31 -9.83 50.00 42.69
CA VAL A 31 -10.88 50.75 41.98
C VAL A 31 -12.04 49.84 41.54
N CYS A 32 -11.74 48.65 41.05
CA CYS A 32 -12.72 47.64 40.62
C CYS A 32 -13.48 47.06 41.83
N ALA A 33 -12.79 46.88 42.96
CA ALA A 33 -13.37 46.35 44.19
C ALA A 33 -14.23 47.38 44.95
N LEU A 34 -13.83 48.66 44.95
CA LEU A 34 -14.55 49.71 45.70
C LEU A 34 -15.69 50.37 44.92
N GLY A 35 -15.72 50.21 43.60
CA GLY A 35 -16.69 50.84 42.71
C GLY A 35 -16.47 52.35 42.57
N ALA A 36 -16.50 52.87 41.34
CA ALA A 36 -16.38 54.29 41.09
C ALA A 36 -17.59 55.05 41.70
N ARG A 37 -17.38 55.75 42.82
CA ARG A 37 -18.41 56.58 43.42
C ARG A 37 -18.55 57.88 42.62
N ARG A 38 -19.75 58.14 42.13
CA ARG A 38 -20.08 59.40 41.46
C ARG A 38 -20.14 60.52 42.50
N LEU A 39 -19.18 61.45 42.45
CA LEU A 39 -19.28 62.70 43.19
C LEU A 39 -20.45 63.53 42.62
N ARG A 40 -21.31 64.05 43.51
CA ARG A 40 -22.49 64.84 43.14
C ARG A 40 -22.22 66.33 43.34
N LEU A 41 -22.41 67.11 42.28
CA LEU A 41 -22.41 68.57 42.35
C LEU A 41 -23.69 69.07 43.06
N PRO A 42 -23.62 70.14 43.86
CA PRO A 42 -24.80 70.86 44.33
C PRO A 42 -25.64 71.38 43.15
N ILE A 43 -26.96 71.18 43.20
CA ILE A 43 -27.88 71.43 42.08
C ILE A 43 -28.31 72.92 41.99
N ALA A 44 -28.11 73.71 43.05
CA ALA A 44 -28.42 75.14 43.06
C ALA A 44 -27.59 75.94 44.09
N PRO A 45 -27.25 77.22 43.81
CA PRO A 45 -26.64 78.13 44.80
C PRO A 45 -27.64 78.45 45.93
N GLN A 46 -27.15 78.62 47.16
CA GLN A 46 -28.00 78.96 48.31
C GLN A 46 -28.43 80.43 48.30
N VAL A 47 -27.67 81.28 47.60
CA VAL A 47 -27.94 82.71 47.46
C VAL A 47 -28.69 82.99 46.16
N GLN A 48 -29.83 83.67 46.26
CA GLN A 48 -30.53 84.22 45.10
C GLN A 48 -29.97 85.61 44.78
N LEU A 49 -29.29 85.73 43.64
CA LEU A 49 -28.74 87.01 43.19
C LEU A 49 -29.89 87.96 42.81
N PRO A 50 -29.93 89.19 43.35
CA PRO A 50 -30.90 90.17 42.91
C PRO A 50 -30.69 90.52 41.43
N ALA A 51 -31.79 90.83 40.73
CA ALA A 51 -31.72 91.23 39.33
C ALA A 51 -30.89 92.52 39.18
N SER A 52 -30.19 92.64 38.05
CA SER A 52 -29.41 93.83 37.75
C SER A 52 -30.29 95.09 37.82
N GLY A 53 -29.85 96.10 38.59
CA GLY A 53 -30.60 97.35 38.80
C GLY A 53 -31.67 97.29 39.91
N ALA A 54 -31.85 96.16 40.59
CA ALA A 54 -32.77 96.08 41.74
C ALA A 54 -32.25 96.90 42.94
N PRO A 55 -33.13 97.58 43.70
CA PRO A 55 -32.73 98.30 44.90
C PRO A 55 -32.14 97.36 45.95
N VAL A 56 -30.95 97.69 46.45
CA VAL A 56 -30.32 96.95 47.56
C VAL A 56 -30.87 97.51 48.87
N HIS A 57 -31.66 96.69 49.57
CA HIS A 57 -32.37 97.10 50.79
C HIS A 57 -31.44 97.13 52.02
N SER A 58 -30.28 96.48 51.95
CA SER A 58 -29.25 96.50 52.99
C SER A 58 -27.86 96.12 52.43
N VAL A 59 -26.87 96.98 52.66
CA VAL A 59 -25.46 96.71 52.30
C VAL A 59 -24.88 95.55 53.11
N THR A 60 -25.27 95.40 54.38
CA THR A 60 -24.77 94.30 55.22
C THR A 60 -25.29 92.94 54.77
N ALA A 61 -26.54 92.86 54.28
CA ALA A 61 -27.09 91.65 53.68
C ALA A 61 -26.34 91.28 52.39
N LEU A 62 -26.09 92.26 51.51
CA LEU A 62 -25.34 92.05 50.28
C LEU A 62 -23.90 91.55 50.54
N VAL A 63 -23.23 92.09 51.57
CA VAL A 63 -21.89 91.63 51.98
C VAL A 63 -21.92 90.19 52.53
N ALA A 64 -22.95 89.84 53.31
CA ALA A 64 -23.14 88.49 53.81
C ALA A 64 -23.40 87.47 52.67
N ASP A 65 -24.19 87.86 51.67
CA ASP A 65 -24.45 87.08 50.46
C ASP A 65 -23.18 86.89 49.63
N ALA A 66 -22.38 87.95 49.45
CA ALA A 66 -21.10 87.88 48.75
C ALA A 66 -20.11 86.93 49.44
N HIS A 67 -20.00 86.98 50.77
CA HIS A 67 -19.18 86.03 51.54
C HIS A 67 -19.71 84.60 51.47
N THR A 68 -21.01 84.41 51.31
CA THR A 68 -21.62 83.08 51.12
C THR A 68 -21.30 82.52 49.74
N LEU A 69 -21.50 83.30 48.67
CA LEU A 69 -21.11 82.94 47.31
C LEU A 69 -19.61 82.68 47.16
N GLN A 70 -18.77 83.45 47.87
CA GLN A 70 -17.32 83.21 47.89
C GLN A 70 -16.99 81.84 48.47
N ARG A 71 -17.64 81.46 49.59
CA ARG A 71 -17.46 80.13 50.20
C ARG A 71 -17.98 79.00 49.31
N GLU A 72 -19.14 79.19 48.66
CA GLU A 72 -19.68 78.23 47.69
C GLU A 72 -18.76 78.04 46.49
N THR A 73 -18.24 79.13 45.93
CA THR A 73 -17.31 79.09 44.79
C THR A 73 -16.02 78.37 45.17
N GLN A 74 -15.50 78.62 46.39
CA GLN A 74 -14.34 77.90 46.90
C GLN A 74 -14.64 76.40 47.07
N GLY A 75 -15.79 76.04 47.62
CA GLY A 75 -16.23 74.64 47.73
C GLY A 75 -16.36 73.94 46.38
N LEU A 76 -17.02 74.55 45.41
CA LEU A 76 -17.16 74.02 44.05
C LEU A 76 -15.80 73.84 43.36
N ARG A 77 -14.87 74.80 43.56
CA ARG A 77 -13.51 74.68 43.01
C ARG A 77 -12.77 73.48 43.61
N THR A 78 -12.81 73.32 44.94
CA THR A 78 -12.17 72.16 45.60
C THR A 78 -12.79 70.84 45.15
N GLN A 79 -14.10 70.82 44.91
CA GLN A 79 -14.80 69.64 44.41
C GLN A 79 -14.40 69.32 42.96
N TYR A 80 -14.32 70.31 42.08
CA TYR A 80 -13.85 70.14 40.71
C TYR A 80 -12.42 69.60 40.66
N GLU A 81 -11.52 70.15 41.50
CA GLU A 81 -10.13 69.68 41.58
C GLU A 81 -10.07 68.20 42.02
N LEU A 82 -10.92 67.79 42.97
CA LEU A 82 -11.03 66.40 43.40
C LEU A 82 -11.60 65.48 42.32
N ASP A 83 -12.66 65.90 41.62
CA ASP A 83 -13.25 65.16 40.50
C ASP A 83 -12.26 65.02 39.34
N SER A 84 -11.49 66.07 39.06
CA SER A 84 -10.44 66.04 38.04
C SER A 84 -9.32 65.06 38.39
N ALA A 85 -8.87 65.05 39.65
CA ALA A 85 -7.88 64.08 40.12
C ALA A 85 -8.42 62.65 40.04
N HIS A 86 -9.66 62.43 40.51
CA HIS A 86 -10.31 61.13 40.44
C HIS A 86 -10.44 60.61 39.00
N ASN A 87 -10.84 61.48 38.05
CA ASN A 87 -10.92 61.11 36.64
C ASN A 87 -9.54 60.78 36.04
N ALA A 88 -8.49 61.49 36.43
CA ALA A 88 -7.12 61.19 36.00
C ALA A 88 -6.64 59.84 36.54
N ASP A 89 -6.97 59.51 37.79
CA ASP A 89 -6.66 58.20 38.38
C ASP A 89 -7.43 57.07 37.68
N LEU A 90 -8.72 57.28 37.38
CA LEU A 90 -9.52 56.34 36.60
C LEU A 90 -8.97 56.11 35.19
N ALA A 91 -8.50 57.17 34.52
CA ALA A 91 -7.90 57.06 33.19
C ALA A 91 -6.59 56.27 33.23
N THR A 92 -5.72 56.56 34.21
CA THR A 92 -4.48 55.80 34.46
C THR A 92 -4.79 54.32 34.71
N HIS A 93 -5.80 54.07 35.54
CA HIS A 93 -6.23 52.73 35.87
C HIS A 93 -6.77 51.96 34.65
N ALA A 94 -7.59 52.60 33.82
CA ALA A 94 -8.09 52.03 32.57
C ALA A 94 -6.96 51.69 31.60
N SER A 95 -5.91 52.51 31.51
CA SER A 95 -4.72 52.22 30.70
C SER A 95 -4.00 50.96 31.18
N VAL A 96 -3.77 50.82 32.49
CA VAL A 96 -3.12 49.64 33.06
C VAL A 96 -3.93 48.37 32.79
N LEU A 97 -5.25 48.43 32.93
CA LEU A 97 -6.13 47.30 32.59
C LEU A 97 -6.09 46.98 31.09
N HIS A 98 -6.03 48.00 30.23
CA HIS A 98 -5.91 47.81 28.80
C HIS A 98 -4.62 47.07 28.43
N ASP A 99 -3.48 47.51 28.95
CA ASP A 99 -2.18 46.89 28.70
C ASP A 99 -2.14 45.44 29.21
N ARG A 100 -2.71 45.19 30.40
CA ARG A 100 -2.87 43.83 30.94
C ARG A 100 -3.71 42.95 30.02
N ASN A 101 -4.87 43.44 29.56
CA ASN A 101 -5.73 42.68 28.64
C ASN A 101 -5.02 42.37 27.32
N LEU A 102 -4.23 43.31 26.79
CA LEU A 102 -3.41 43.08 25.60
C LEU A 102 -2.38 41.98 25.86
N ALA A 103 -1.67 42.01 26.98
CA ALA A 103 -0.69 40.99 27.34
C ALA A 103 -1.30 39.58 27.42
N ILE A 104 -2.48 39.46 28.06
CA ILE A 104 -3.22 38.19 28.14
C ILE A 104 -3.61 37.69 26.74
N LEU A 105 -4.14 38.57 25.89
CA LEU A 105 -4.50 38.22 24.52
C LEU A 105 -3.30 37.79 23.68
N HIS A 106 -2.14 38.44 23.87
CA HIS A 106 -0.90 38.06 23.19
C HIS A 106 -0.43 36.67 23.62
N ARG A 107 -0.35 36.40 24.94
CA ARG A 107 -0.01 35.07 25.48
C ARG A 107 -0.97 33.99 24.95
N ALA A 108 -2.28 34.25 24.96
CA ALA A 108 -3.27 33.31 24.45
C ALA A 108 -3.09 32.99 22.96
N ARG A 109 -2.77 34.01 22.13
CA ARG A 109 -2.51 33.82 20.69
C ARG A 109 -1.22 33.05 20.45
N GLU A 110 -0.17 33.31 21.23
CA GLU A 110 1.10 32.58 21.15
C GLU A 110 0.91 31.12 21.54
N GLY A 111 0.24 30.85 22.67
CA GLY A 111 -0.11 29.49 23.09
C GLY A 111 -0.96 28.76 22.06
N HIS A 112 -1.97 29.42 21.47
CA HIS A 112 -2.77 28.84 20.39
C HIS A 112 -1.91 28.50 19.16
N ARG A 113 -1.03 29.41 18.72
CA ARG A 113 -0.14 29.17 17.57
C ARG A 113 0.81 28.00 17.84
N ALA A 114 1.43 27.96 19.02
CA ALA A 114 2.30 26.87 19.43
C ALA A 114 1.54 25.53 19.45
N GLY A 115 0.32 25.52 19.99
CA GLY A 115 -0.56 24.36 19.98
C GLY A 115 -0.91 23.88 18.57
N MET A 116 -1.22 24.79 17.66
CA MET A 116 -1.51 24.44 16.25
C MET A 116 -0.29 23.85 15.54
N ILE A 117 0.92 24.38 15.78
CA ILE A 117 2.16 23.83 15.21
C ILE A 117 2.42 22.41 15.73
N ARG A 118 2.26 22.18 17.04
CA ARG A 118 2.40 20.85 17.64
C ARG A 118 1.38 19.87 17.07
N LEU A 119 0.12 20.29 16.93
CA LEU A 119 -0.93 19.47 16.33
C LEU A 119 -0.60 19.08 14.88
N GLU A 120 -0.13 20.03 14.06
CA GLU A 120 0.28 19.77 12.68
C GLU A 120 1.43 18.75 12.64
N GLN A 121 2.42 18.86 13.52
CA GLN A 121 3.52 17.90 13.62
C GLN A 121 3.02 16.48 13.97
N VAL A 122 2.08 16.36 14.91
CA VAL A 122 1.46 15.09 15.30
C VAL A 122 0.66 14.49 14.14
N LEU A 123 -0.06 15.30 13.36
CA LEU A 123 -0.80 14.83 12.20
C LEU A 123 0.16 14.32 11.10
N LEU A 124 1.26 15.03 10.85
CA LEU A 124 2.28 14.61 9.89
C LEU A 124 3.02 13.34 10.33
N SER A 125 3.31 13.19 11.64
CA SER A 125 3.90 11.96 12.16
C SER A 125 2.95 10.78 12.04
N ARG A 126 1.67 10.97 12.37
CA ARG A 126 0.62 9.97 12.19
C ARG A 126 0.49 9.53 10.72
N GLU A 127 0.45 10.46 9.78
CA GLU A 127 0.34 10.13 8.35
C GLU A 127 1.55 9.31 7.86
N ARG A 128 2.75 9.63 8.39
CA ARG A 128 3.95 8.82 8.12
C ARG A 128 3.81 7.38 8.64
N VAL A 129 3.37 7.22 9.89
CA VAL A 129 3.17 5.90 10.50
C VAL A 129 2.08 5.11 9.75
N GLU A 130 1.00 5.75 9.31
CA GLU A 130 -0.05 5.09 8.53
C GLU A 130 0.48 4.58 7.18
N ARG A 131 1.33 5.35 6.50
CA ARG A 131 2.01 4.91 5.26
C ARG A 131 2.96 3.74 5.52
N ASP A 132 3.78 3.82 6.57
CA ASP A 132 4.72 2.76 6.93
C ASP A 132 3.98 1.46 7.31
N TYR A 133 2.85 1.59 8.02
CA TYR A 133 1.98 0.46 8.34
C TYR A 133 1.38 -0.18 7.09
N ALA A 134 0.95 0.62 6.11
CA ALA A 134 0.44 0.12 4.85
C ALA A 134 1.51 -0.64 4.04
N ASP A 135 2.74 -0.12 3.98
CA ASP A 135 3.89 -0.81 3.35
C ASP A 135 4.18 -2.13 4.05
N LEU A 136 4.28 -2.12 5.38
CA LEU A 136 4.53 -3.33 6.17
C LEU A 136 3.44 -4.38 5.95
N LYS A 137 2.17 -3.95 5.91
CA LYS A 137 1.03 -4.83 5.62
C LYS A 137 1.16 -5.46 4.22
N GLY A 138 1.57 -4.69 3.22
CA GLY A 138 1.85 -5.20 1.87
C GLY A 138 2.95 -6.26 1.87
N ARG A 139 4.08 -5.96 2.52
CA ARG A 139 5.21 -6.90 2.64
C ARG A 139 4.84 -8.20 3.36
N VAL A 140 4.02 -8.12 4.42
CA VAL A 140 3.53 -9.31 5.12
C VAL A 140 2.63 -10.16 4.21
N ALA A 141 1.78 -9.53 3.38
CA ALA A 141 0.96 -10.24 2.41
C ALA A 141 1.83 -10.96 1.37
N ASP A 142 2.88 -10.30 0.86
CA ASP A 142 3.83 -10.92 -0.07
C ASP A 142 4.56 -12.12 0.53
N PHE A 143 4.98 -12.02 1.80
CA PHE A 143 5.60 -13.15 2.50
C PHE A 143 4.64 -14.32 2.68
N ARG A 144 3.36 -14.06 3.00
CA ARG A 144 2.34 -15.12 3.06
C ARG A 144 2.14 -15.80 1.70
N ALA A 145 2.00 -15.02 0.64
CA ALA A 145 1.85 -15.57 -0.72
C ALA A 145 3.09 -16.36 -1.18
N ARG A 146 4.29 -16.03 -0.68
CA ARG A 146 5.50 -16.84 -0.90
C ARG A 146 5.45 -18.14 -0.12
N ALA A 147 5.08 -18.10 1.16
CA ALA A 147 4.94 -19.28 2.00
C ALA A 147 3.93 -20.27 1.41
N GLU A 148 2.75 -19.80 1.00
CA GLU A 148 1.71 -20.64 0.37
C GLU A 148 2.22 -21.33 -0.90
N ARG A 149 3.00 -20.63 -1.73
CA ARG A 149 3.62 -21.24 -2.92
C ARG A 149 4.68 -22.27 -2.57
N THR A 150 5.46 -22.02 -1.52
CA THR A 150 6.46 -22.97 -1.03
C THR A 150 5.78 -24.22 -0.48
N ASP A 151 4.70 -24.08 0.31
CA ASP A 151 3.94 -25.20 0.86
C ASP A 151 3.30 -26.04 -0.26
N ALA A 152 2.77 -25.39 -1.31
CA ALA A 152 2.24 -26.07 -2.49
C ALA A 152 3.34 -26.84 -3.24
N ALA A 153 4.52 -26.23 -3.42
CA ALA A 153 5.66 -26.89 -4.05
C ALA A 153 6.16 -28.09 -3.23
N GLU A 154 6.22 -27.95 -1.90
CA GLU A 154 6.57 -29.06 -1.00
C GLU A 154 5.58 -30.21 -1.11
N THR A 155 4.28 -29.90 -1.19
CA THR A 155 3.23 -30.91 -1.37
C THR A 155 3.42 -31.69 -2.67
N LEU A 156 3.70 -31.00 -3.78
CA LEU A 156 4.01 -31.65 -5.06
C LEU A 156 5.26 -32.54 -4.97
N LEU A 157 6.32 -32.05 -4.34
CA LEU A 157 7.55 -32.83 -4.15
C LEU A 157 7.32 -34.09 -3.32
N ARG A 158 6.47 -34.03 -2.30
CA ARG A 158 6.10 -35.23 -1.51
C ARG A 158 5.35 -36.25 -2.36
N VAL A 159 4.40 -35.82 -3.19
CA VAL A 159 3.66 -36.71 -4.11
C VAL A 159 4.60 -37.37 -5.12
N GLU A 160 5.53 -36.61 -5.71
CA GLU A 160 6.53 -37.15 -6.64
C GLU A 160 7.47 -38.13 -5.94
N LEU A 161 7.90 -37.82 -4.72
CA LEU A 161 8.70 -38.72 -3.90
C LEU A 161 7.96 -40.04 -3.68
N ASP A 162 6.71 -39.99 -3.22
CA ASP A 162 5.89 -41.17 -2.95
C ASP A 162 5.73 -42.02 -4.22
N SER A 163 5.38 -41.40 -5.35
CA SER A 163 5.32 -42.05 -6.67
C SER A 163 6.64 -42.71 -7.07
N SER A 164 7.77 -42.03 -6.91
CA SER A 164 9.09 -42.60 -7.23
C SER A 164 9.43 -43.79 -6.32
N THR A 165 9.02 -43.75 -5.05
CA THR A 165 9.26 -44.86 -4.12
C THR A 165 8.42 -46.08 -4.48
N GLU A 166 7.18 -45.89 -4.95
CA GLU A 166 6.34 -46.97 -5.47
C GLU A 166 6.97 -47.58 -6.73
N GLN A 167 7.37 -46.74 -7.69
CA GLN A 167 8.05 -47.20 -8.91
C GLN A 167 9.32 -47.99 -8.59
N TYR A 168 10.12 -47.54 -7.61
CA TYR A 168 11.32 -48.26 -7.19
C TYR A 168 10.99 -49.63 -6.59
N ARG A 169 9.96 -49.73 -5.74
CA ARG A 169 9.51 -51.01 -5.16
C ARG A 169 9.03 -51.97 -6.25
N ASP A 170 8.26 -51.49 -7.22
CA ASP A 170 7.77 -52.29 -8.34
C ASP A 170 8.94 -52.82 -9.20
N LEU A 171 9.92 -51.97 -9.51
CA LEU A 171 11.10 -52.36 -10.27
C LEU A 171 11.93 -53.41 -9.51
N GLN A 172 12.05 -53.26 -8.19
CA GLN A 172 12.74 -54.21 -7.33
C GLN A 172 12.02 -55.57 -7.29
N ALA A 173 10.68 -55.58 -7.24
CA ALA A 173 9.89 -56.80 -7.33
C ALA A 173 10.04 -57.50 -8.69
N GLN A 174 10.06 -56.73 -9.79
CA GLN A 174 10.30 -57.27 -11.13
C GLN A 174 11.70 -57.88 -11.27
N LEU A 175 12.72 -57.22 -10.72
CA LEU A 175 14.09 -57.75 -10.70
C LEU A 175 14.17 -59.06 -9.92
N GLN A 176 13.52 -59.14 -8.75
CA GLN A 176 13.48 -60.38 -7.97
C GLN A 176 12.80 -61.50 -8.75
N ALA A 177 11.63 -61.23 -9.35
CA ALA A 177 10.92 -62.22 -10.16
C ALA A 177 11.74 -62.68 -11.37
N ALA A 178 12.48 -61.78 -12.03
CA ALA A 178 13.38 -62.14 -13.12
C ALA A 178 14.56 -63.00 -12.65
N GLN A 179 15.12 -62.72 -11.47
CA GLN A 179 16.16 -63.55 -10.87
C GLN A 179 15.65 -64.95 -10.54
N ASP A 180 14.45 -65.05 -9.98
CA ASP A 180 13.81 -66.34 -9.67
C ASP A 180 13.58 -67.15 -10.96
N GLN A 181 13.10 -66.51 -12.04
CA GLN A 181 12.97 -67.15 -13.35
C GLN A 181 14.31 -67.65 -13.92
N ILE A 182 15.38 -66.86 -13.78
CA ILE A 182 16.73 -67.28 -14.20
C ILE A 182 17.17 -68.51 -13.40
N ALA A 183 16.93 -68.52 -12.08
CA ALA A 183 17.24 -69.66 -11.23
C ALA A 183 16.46 -70.91 -11.65
N ASP A 184 15.16 -70.77 -11.96
CA ASP A 184 14.32 -71.86 -12.46
C ASP A 184 14.82 -72.42 -13.80
N TYR A 185 15.14 -71.55 -14.77
CA TYR A 185 15.72 -71.99 -16.05
C TYR A 185 17.08 -72.67 -15.87
N ALA A 186 17.93 -72.16 -14.98
CA ALA A 186 19.21 -72.78 -14.66
C ALA A 186 19.03 -74.18 -14.04
N ALA A 187 18.05 -74.34 -13.15
CA ALA A 187 17.70 -75.64 -12.58
C ALA A 187 17.17 -76.61 -13.64
N GLN A 188 16.31 -76.15 -14.56
CA GLN A 188 15.82 -76.96 -15.68
C GLN A 188 16.96 -77.42 -16.60
N LEU A 189 17.91 -76.53 -16.92
CA LEU A 189 19.10 -76.86 -17.71
C LEU A 189 19.98 -77.90 -17.00
N ALA A 190 20.21 -77.74 -15.69
CA ALA A 190 20.95 -78.70 -14.89
C ALA A 190 20.26 -80.07 -14.87
N LEU A 191 18.93 -80.11 -14.73
CA LEU A 191 18.15 -81.36 -14.76
C LEU A 191 18.21 -82.04 -16.13
N ALA A 192 18.06 -81.28 -17.23
CA ALA A 192 18.16 -81.78 -18.59
C ALA A 192 19.55 -82.37 -18.89
N SER A 193 20.60 -81.78 -18.31
CA SER A 193 21.98 -82.30 -18.42
C SER A 193 22.24 -83.57 -17.63
N ALA A 194 21.38 -83.89 -16.64
CA ALA A 194 21.46 -85.12 -15.85
C ALA A 194 20.70 -86.31 -16.48
N THR A 195 19.85 -86.07 -17.49
CA THR A 195 19.22 -87.11 -18.31
C THR A 195 20.17 -87.60 -19.41
N PRO A 196 20.40 -88.91 -19.59
CA PRO A 196 21.28 -89.42 -20.63
C PRO A 196 20.68 -89.16 -22.03
N PRO A 197 21.48 -88.74 -23.03
CA PRO A 197 20.95 -88.41 -24.35
C PRO A 197 20.40 -89.68 -25.04
N PRO A 198 19.26 -89.61 -25.75
CA PRO A 198 18.92 -90.65 -26.71
C PRO A 198 19.99 -90.65 -27.80
N SER A 199 20.52 -91.84 -28.09
CA SER A 199 21.62 -92.18 -29.00
C SER A 199 22.00 -91.15 -30.08
N ALA A 200 23.30 -90.85 -30.15
CA ALA A 200 23.98 -90.04 -31.14
C ALA A 200 23.40 -90.15 -32.56
N VAL A 201 22.72 -89.09 -33.01
CA VAL A 201 22.37 -88.90 -34.42
C VAL A 201 23.65 -88.49 -35.16
N PRO A 202 24.05 -89.18 -36.23
CA PRO A 202 25.30 -88.88 -36.93
C PRO A 202 25.26 -87.48 -37.55
N LEU A 203 26.31 -86.68 -37.29
CA LEU A 203 26.50 -85.32 -37.82
C LEU A 203 26.24 -85.18 -39.34
N ALA A 204 26.45 -86.26 -40.10
CA ALA A 204 26.14 -86.33 -41.53
C ALA A 204 24.67 -86.01 -41.87
N ARG A 205 23.71 -86.37 -41.00
CA ARG A 205 22.28 -86.06 -41.22
C ARG A 205 21.94 -84.59 -40.98
N LEU A 206 22.68 -83.92 -40.10
CA LEU A 206 22.50 -82.48 -39.86
C LEU A 206 23.04 -81.65 -41.03
N PHE A 207 24.17 -82.03 -41.62
CA PHE A 207 24.69 -81.35 -42.81
C PHE A 207 23.81 -81.57 -44.05
N ALA A 208 23.23 -82.77 -44.23
CA ALA A 208 22.26 -83.03 -45.29
C ALA A 208 20.98 -82.20 -45.11
N ALA A 209 20.41 -82.17 -43.89
CA ALA A 209 19.22 -81.37 -43.60
C ALA A 209 19.47 -79.85 -43.66
N GLN A 210 20.70 -79.40 -43.46
CA GLN A 210 21.08 -77.99 -43.61
C GLN A 210 21.19 -77.62 -45.09
N GLY A 211 21.81 -78.46 -45.91
CA GLY A 211 21.87 -78.28 -47.38
C GLY A 211 20.47 -78.24 -48.00
N GLU A 212 19.59 -79.16 -47.61
CA GLU A 212 18.19 -79.19 -48.07
C GLU A 212 17.40 -77.91 -47.72
N ARG A 213 17.70 -77.28 -46.56
CA ARG A 213 17.07 -76.00 -46.19
C ARG A 213 17.60 -74.82 -46.98
N ASP A 214 18.88 -74.83 -47.30
CA ASP A 214 19.50 -73.77 -48.09
C ASP A 214 19.05 -73.88 -49.56
N ASP A 215 18.89 -75.10 -50.08
CA ASP A 215 18.29 -75.36 -51.40
C ASP A 215 16.82 -74.92 -51.45
N ALA A 216 16.01 -75.25 -50.43
CA ALA A 216 14.62 -74.80 -50.36
C ALA A 216 14.48 -73.26 -50.23
N ARG A 217 15.48 -72.58 -49.65
CA ARG A 217 15.53 -71.11 -49.62
C ARG A 217 15.86 -70.53 -50.98
N ALA A 218 16.78 -71.13 -51.72
CA ALA A 218 17.09 -70.75 -53.09
C ALA A 218 15.86 -70.91 -54.01
N GLU A 219 15.17 -72.05 -53.95
CA GLU A 219 13.93 -72.28 -54.72
C GLU A 219 12.83 -71.26 -54.38
N ARG A 220 12.67 -70.92 -53.10
CA ARG A 220 11.70 -69.90 -52.67
C ARG A 220 12.05 -68.53 -53.24
N ASP A 221 13.33 -68.16 -53.23
CA ASP A 221 13.79 -66.87 -53.71
C ASP A 221 13.61 -66.78 -55.25
N ASP A 222 13.86 -67.86 -55.99
CA ASP A 222 13.55 -67.97 -57.43
C ASP A 222 12.04 -67.83 -57.71
N LEU A 223 11.20 -68.52 -56.94
CA LEU A 223 9.73 -68.40 -57.05
C LEU A 223 9.24 -66.98 -56.73
N CYS A 224 9.87 -66.28 -55.80
CA CYS A 224 9.59 -64.87 -55.52
C CYS A 224 9.93 -63.97 -56.71
N VAL A 225 11.02 -64.24 -57.42
CA VAL A 225 11.40 -63.51 -58.64
C VAL A 225 10.40 -63.76 -59.76
N ASP A 226 10.00 -65.02 -59.98
CA ASP A 226 9.01 -65.39 -61.00
C ASP A 226 7.63 -64.79 -60.71
N LEU A 227 7.22 -64.77 -59.44
CA LEU A 227 5.96 -64.16 -59.02
C LEU A 227 5.98 -62.64 -59.22
N ALA A 228 7.11 -61.97 -58.96
CA ALA A 228 7.29 -60.56 -59.27
C ALA A 228 7.23 -60.28 -60.79
N ALA A 229 7.84 -61.15 -61.61
CA ALA A 229 7.78 -61.05 -63.07
C ALA A 229 6.36 -61.25 -63.62
N ALA A 230 5.61 -62.22 -63.09
CA ALA A 230 4.22 -62.46 -63.46
C ALA A 230 3.30 -61.29 -63.07
N GLN A 231 3.52 -60.69 -61.90
CA GLN A 231 2.80 -59.47 -61.48
C GLN A 231 3.12 -58.26 -62.36
N ALA A 232 4.37 -58.12 -62.83
CA ALA A 232 4.77 -57.10 -63.79
C ALA A 232 4.08 -57.31 -65.16
N ALA A 233 3.97 -58.55 -65.64
CA ALA A 233 3.26 -58.85 -66.89
C ALA A 233 1.74 -58.60 -66.79
N LEU A 234 1.13 -58.94 -65.65
CA LEU A 234 -0.28 -58.66 -65.37
C LEU A 234 -0.58 -57.16 -65.29
N SER A 235 0.31 -56.37 -64.69
CA SER A 235 0.16 -54.90 -64.63
C SER A 235 0.33 -54.24 -66.00
N LEU A 236 1.20 -54.77 -66.88
CA LEU A 236 1.32 -54.32 -68.27
C LEU A 236 0.05 -54.63 -69.08
N SER A 237 -0.53 -55.82 -68.91
CA SER A 237 -1.77 -56.22 -69.61
C SER A 237 -3.01 -55.43 -69.16
N LYS A 238 -3.09 -55.05 -67.88
CA LYS A 238 -4.14 -54.14 -67.36
C LYS A 238 -4.02 -52.72 -67.93
N ARG A 239 -2.79 -52.27 -68.25
CA ARG A 239 -2.53 -50.95 -68.82
C ARG A 239 -2.80 -50.87 -70.34
N ALA A 240 -2.82 -52.01 -71.03
CA ALA A 240 -3.09 -52.10 -72.47
C ALA A 240 -4.59 -52.24 -72.83
N ARG A 241 -5.50 -52.31 -71.83
CA ARG A 241 -6.95 -52.53 -72.04
C ARG A 241 -7.86 -51.33 -71.72
N THR A 242 -7.30 -50.13 -71.65
CA THR A 242 -8.05 -48.86 -71.50
C THR A 242 -7.91 -48.00 -72.77
N PRO A 243 -9.00 -47.70 -73.51
CA PRO A 243 -8.93 -46.83 -74.69
C PRO A 243 -8.85 -45.33 -74.31
N PRO A 244 -8.26 -44.46 -75.14
CA PRO A 244 -8.04 -43.05 -74.81
C PRO A 244 -9.33 -42.24 -74.91
N LYS A 245 -9.64 -41.43 -73.88
CA LYS A 245 -10.64 -40.37 -73.95
C LYS A 245 -10.00 -39.08 -74.45
N LEU A 246 -10.59 -38.54 -75.52
CA LEU A 246 -10.29 -37.27 -76.17
C LEU A 246 -10.48 -36.07 -75.23
N ASN A 247 -9.52 -35.14 -75.27
CA ASN A 247 -9.62 -33.80 -74.71
C ASN A 247 -10.67 -32.98 -75.46
N VAL A 248 -11.57 -32.32 -74.73
CA VAL A 248 -12.43 -31.25 -75.24
C VAL A 248 -12.07 -29.95 -74.49
N ILE A 249 -11.86 -28.93 -75.31
CA ILE A 249 -11.53 -27.53 -75.00
C ILE A 249 -12.77 -26.79 -74.49
N GLY A 250 -12.61 -25.88 -73.52
CA GLY A 250 -13.66 -24.92 -73.14
C GLY A 250 -13.19 -23.85 -72.15
N CYS A 251 -12.99 -22.63 -72.66
CA CYS A 251 -12.65 -21.37 -71.98
C CYS A 251 -13.66 -20.90 -70.92
N GLY A 252 -13.22 -20.02 -70.00
CA GLY A 252 -14.12 -19.05 -69.35
C GLY A 252 -13.65 -18.51 -67.99
N SER A 253 -12.96 -17.38 -68.02
CA SER A 253 -12.39 -16.60 -66.91
C SER A 253 -13.42 -15.94 -65.97
N LEU A 254 -13.08 -15.72 -64.69
CA LEU A 254 -13.32 -14.47 -63.92
C LEU A 254 -12.62 -14.46 -62.54
N TRP A 255 -11.82 -13.42 -62.36
CA TRP A 255 -10.95 -12.88 -61.29
C TRP A 255 -11.57 -12.58 -59.88
N PRO A 256 -10.86 -11.93 -58.90
CA PRO A 256 -9.46 -12.05 -58.43
C PRO A 256 -9.21 -11.82 -56.89
N LEU A 257 -7.95 -12.06 -56.47
CA LEU A 257 -7.05 -11.33 -55.52
C LEU A 257 -7.56 -10.61 -54.24
N LEU A 258 -6.89 -10.92 -53.11
CA LEU A 258 -6.39 -10.04 -52.02
C LEU A 258 -5.54 -10.94 -51.07
N SER A 259 -4.41 -10.59 -50.45
CA SER A 259 -3.58 -9.39 -50.43
C SER A 259 -2.25 -9.69 -49.69
N SER A 260 -1.17 -9.10 -50.20
CA SER A 260 0.05 -8.60 -49.53
C SER A 260 0.91 -9.44 -48.57
N SER A 261 2.10 -9.77 -49.07
CA SER A 261 3.40 -9.63 -48.42
C SER A 261 3.72 -8.18 -48.01
N VAL A 262 4.53 -7.96 -46.95
CA VAL A 262 5.84 -7.25 -46.99
C VAL A 262 6.44 -7.05 -45.58
N THR A 263 7.70 -7.45 -45.53
CA THR A 263 8.83 -7.20 -44.62
C THR A 263 8.97 -5.74 -44.14
N THR A 264 9.47 -5.48 -42.92
CA THR A 264 10.72 -4.71 -42.67
C THR A 264 10.98 -4.36 -41.19
N LEU A 265 12.25 -4.60 -40.81
CA LEU A 265 13.15 -3.76 -40.01
C LEU A 265 12.94 -3.57 -38.50
N SER A 266 13.86 -4.20 -37.75
CA SER A 266 14.45 -3.73 -36.49
C SER A 266 15.03 -2.30 -36.61
N PRO A 267 15.25 -1.56 -35.50
CA PRO A 267 16.51 -1.70 -34.77
C PRO A 267 16.45 -1.54 -33.23
N SER A 268 17.38 -2.25 -32.60
CA SER A 268 18.30 -1.82 -31.53
C SER A 268 17.80 -0.96 -30.37
N VAL A 269 17.80 -1.54 -29.17
CA VAL A 269 17.77 -0.84 -27.88
C VAL A 269 19.18 -0.86 -27.29
N THR A 270 19.75 0.33 -27.11
CA THR A 270 20.84 0.62 -26.17
C THR A 270 20.26 0.87 -24.78
N ALA A 271 20.86 0.23 -23.78
CA ALA A 271 21.10 0.78 -22.44
C ALA A 271 22.38 0.12 -21.91
#